data_AF-A0A7X7FKR3-F1
#
_entry.id   AF-A0A7X7FKR3-F1
#
_cell.length_a   1.000
_cell.length_b   1.000
_cell.length_c   1.000
_cell.angle_alpha   90.00
_cell.angle_beta   90.00
_cell.angle_gamma   90.00
#
_symmetry.space_group_name_H-M   'P 1'
#
loop_
_entity.id
_entity.type
_entity.pdbx_description
1 polymer ?
#
loop_
_entity_poly.entity_id
_entity_poly.type
_entity_poly.pdbx_seq_one_letter_code
_entity_poly.pdbx_strand_id
1 'polypeptide(L)'
;MIRRNRRSLSTRSISLTLPVLLITFGVCRAAPIFGDKHQLRQPDGSLVDVRIWGDEYHQIVESLDGYTLVRDSVTGLICYARLSDDRRQLVSTGQEVGKSSPATTGLAKHLRVLPEAVKATAATTRLLLNPTTEAPAIQAAGNGEPQPAATSTGDVQGICLIVDFSDDPGTIAPSEVANYCNQVGYSGYGNNGSVRDYFYDVSISRLTYTNYVPTQYHRALYTKAYYDDPNVSYGTRARELITEALNALNASGFDFSQYDSDDDGKIDAVNCLYAGTTTSGWAEGLWPHCGGITWSADGVSTSRYQITNMGSSLRLSTFCHENGHMICGWPDLYDYDHDSNGVGTFCLMCNSGSAANPVEPCAYLKYIAGWTDTTLLTSLQTNLPLTAGTNAIYKYAHPTASTEYYLIENRQKTSRDASLPTSGLALWHIDVNGSNNNQQMTPASH
;
A
#
# COMPACT_ATOMS: atom_id res chain seq x y z
N MET A 1 7.39 -34.10 -78.49
CA MET A 1 6.44 -34.59 -77.46
C MET A 1 6.86 -34.00 -76.11
N ILE A 2 5.93 -33.29 -75.48
CA ILE A 2 6.16 -32.20 -74.52
C ILE A 2 6.52 -32.76 -73.12
N ARG A 3 7.71 -32.41 -72.58
CA ARG A 3 8.04 -32.56 -71.15
C ARG A 3 7.87 -31.21 -70.46
N ARG A 4 6.86 -31.10 -69.58
CA ARG A 4 6.59 -29.93 -68.72
C ARG A 4 7.54 -29.94 -67.51
N ASN A 5 8.42 -28.96 -67.42
CA ASN A 5 9.16 -28.60 -66.21
C ASN A 5 8.23 -27.79 -65.27
N ARG A 6 7.93 -28.32 -64.08
CA ARG A 6 7.35 -27.52 -62.98
C ARG A 6 8.50 -27.01 -62.11
N ARG A 7 8.74 -25.69 -62.14
CA ARG A 7 9.56 -24.98 -61.14
C ARG A 7 8.69 -24.73 -59.91
N SER A 8 9.13 -25.16 -58.72
CA SER A 8 8.51 -24.75 -57.46
C SER A 8 9.02 -23.35 -57.09
N LEU A 9 8.10 -22.45 -56.81
CA LEU A 9 8.39 -21.14 -56.22
C LEU A 9 8.44 -21.31 -54.71
N SER A 10 9.64 -21.18 -54.13
CA SER A 10 9.86 -21.07 -52.70
C SER A 10 9.56 -19.63 -52.28
N THR A 11 8.43 -19.42 -51.62
CA THR A 11 8.10 -18.17 -50.93
C THR A 11 8.92 -18.09 -49.64
N ARG A 12 9.94 -17.24 -49.61
CA ARG A 12 10.63 -16.87 -48.37
C ARG A 12 9.75 -15.93 -47.57
N SER A 13 9.14 -16.43 -46.51
CA SER A 13 8.47 -15.64 -45.49
C SER A 13 9.52 -14.87 -44.70
N ILE A 14 9.55 -13.54 -44.85
CA ILE A 14 10.34 -12.65 -44.00
C ILE A 14 9.51 -12.44 -42.72
N SER A 15 9.86 -13.14 -41.64
CA SER A 15 9.31 -12.86 -40.32
C SER A 15 9.87 -11.54 -39.83
N LEU A 16 9.06 -10.49 -39.87
CA LEU A 16 9.31 -9.24 -39.15
C LEU A 16 9.06 -9.51 -37.66
N THR A 17 10.11 -9.76 -36.89
CA THR A 17 10.03 -9.75 -35.43
C THR A 17 9.89 -8.30 -34.97
N LEU A 18 8.65 -7.89 -34.69
CA LEU A 18 8.34 -6.64 -34.01
C LEU A 18 8.93 -6.72 -32.58
N PRO A 19 9.76 -5.76 -32.13
CA PRO A 19 10.21 -5.74 -30.75
C PRO A 19 9.01 -5.46 -29.85
N VAL A 20 8.62 -6.45 -29.05
CA VAL A 20 7.67 -6.24 -27.94
C VAL A 20 8.40 -5.40 -26.92
N LEU A 21 8.10 -4.10 -26.89
CA LEU A 21 8.51 -3.21 -25.81
C LEU A 21 7.79 -3.70 -24.55
N LEU A 22 8.50 -4.35 -23.63
CA LEU A 22 7.98 -4.62 -22.30
C LEU A 22 7.79 -3.27 -21.61
N ILE A 23 6.55 -2.80 -21.58
CA ILE A 23 6.14 -1.66 -20.77
C ILE A 23 6.09 -2.16 -19.32
N THR A 24 7.09 -1.79 -18.52
CA THR A 24 7.05 -1.99 -17.07
C THR A 24 6.19 -0.90 -16.45
N PHE A 25 4.94 -1.22 -16.12
CA PHE A 25 4.08 -0.33 -15.34
C PHE A 25 4.52 -0.33 -13.88
N GLY A 26 4.63 0.86 -13.28
CA GLY A 26 4.86 1.02 -11.84
C GLY A 26 3.68 0.48 -11.04
N VAL A 27 3.98 -0.20 -9.93
CA VAL A 27 2.99 -0.64 -8.93
C VAL A 27 2.67 0.58 -8.08
N CYS A 28 1.42 1.02 -8.01
CA CYS A 28 1.03 2.11 -7.13
C CYS A 28 0.87 1.57 -5.69
N ARG A 29 1.22 2.38 -4.70
CA ARG A 29 1.25 1.98 -3.28
C ARG A 29 0.43 2.96 -2.45
N ALA A 30 -0.22 2.44 -1.41
CA ALA A 30 -0.74 3.17 -0.26
C ALA A 30 0.34 3.33 0.83
N ALA A 31 1.60 3.36 0.40
CA ALA A 31 2.78 3.47 1.23
C ALA A 31 3.79 4.34 0.46
N PRO A 32 4.84 4.84 1.11
CA PRO A 32 5.73 5.83 0.50
C PRO A 32 6.33 5.36 -0.83
N ILE A 33 6.28 6.27 -1.81
CA ILE A 33 6.84 6.14 -3.14
C ILE A 33 8.03 7.09 -3.26
N PHE A 34 9.14 6.57 -3.77
CA PHE A 34 10.42 7.28 -3.82
C PHE A 34 10.89 7.52 -5.26
N GLY A 35 10.08 8.26 -6.02
CA GLY A 35 10.41 8.64 -7.39
C GLY A 35 10.19 7.52 -8.41
N ASP A 36 9.31 6.57 -8.12
CA ASP A 36 8.94 5.50 -9.04
C ASP A 36 8.25 6.06 -10.28
N LYS A 37 8.40 5.36 -11.42
CA LYS A 37 7.81 5.78 -12.69
C LYS A 37 6.36 5.37 -12.78
N HIS A 38 5.49 6.30 -13.15
CA HIS A 38 4.06 6.08 -13.36
C HIS A 38 3.58 6.75 -14.64
N GLN A 39 2.38 6.38 -15.08
CA GLN A 39 1.69 7.00 -16.21
C GLN A 39 0.40 7.64 -15.72
N LEU A 40 0.27 8.95 -15.92
CA LEU A 40 -0.91 9.71 -15.53
C LEU A 40 -1.71 10.13 -16.76
N ARG A 41 -3.04 10.19 -16.60
CA ARG A 41 -3.97 10.46 -17.69
C ARG A 41 -4.27 11.95 -17.85
N GLN A 42 -4.14 12.42 -19.09
CA GLN A 42 -4.63 13.72 -19.55
C GLN A 42 -6.14 13.67 -19.82
N PRO A 43 -6.85 14.83 -19.81
CA PRO A 43 -8.27 14.89 -20.13
C PRO A 43 -8.65 14.30 -21.50
N ASP A 44 -7.74 14.34 -22.49
CA ASP A 44 -7.95 13.75 -23.82
C ASP A 44 -7.72 12.23 -23.86
N GLY A 45 -7.39 11.62 -22.72
CA GLY A 45 -7.13 10.19 -22.57
C GLY A 45 -5.68 9.77 -22.83
N SER A 46 -4.82 10.68 -23.33
CA SER A 46 -3.39 10.40 -23.50
C SER A 46 -2.68 10.21 -22.15
N LEU A 47 -1.53 9.54 -22.17
CA LEU A 47 -0.74 9.23 -20.97
C LEU A 47 0.55 10.04 -20.95
N VAL A 48 0.94 10.48 -19.75
CA VAL A 48 2.20 11.18 -19.48
C VAL A 48 3.05 10.34 -18.53
N ASP A 49 4.29 10.07 -18.93
CA ASP A 49 5.27 9.43 -18.05
C ASP A 49 5.78 10.44 -17.00
N VAL A 50 5.65 10.06 -15.73
CA VAL A 50 6.02 10.88 -14.58
C VAL A 50 6.80 10.07 -13.57
N ARG A 51 7.37 10.77 -12.59
CA ARG A 51 7.81 10.20 -11.33
C ARG A 51 6.91 10.73 -10.20
N ILE A 52 6.64 9.88 -9.22
CA ILE A 52 5.81 10.23 -8.06
C ILE A 52 6.62 10.06 -6.78
N TRP A 53 6.47 11.01 -5.87
CA TRP A 53 7.03 10.98 -4.51
C TRP A 53 5.90 11.22 -3.52
N GLY A 54 6.01 10.59 -2.36
CA GLY A 54 5.07 10.75 -1.26
C GLY A 54 4.19 9.52 -1.07
N ASP A 55 2.99 9.70 -0.54
CA ASP A 55 2.12 8.62 -0.10
C ASP A 55 0.65 8.86 -0.50
N GLU A 56 -0.30 8.16 0.11
CA GLU A 56 -1.74 8.34 -0.11
C GLU A 56 -2.32 9.60 0.52
N TYR A 57 -1.57 10.35 1.32
CA TYR A 57 -2.02 11.58 1.96
C TYR A 57 -1.50 12.84 1.27
N HIS A 58 -0.30 12.76 0.67
CA HIS A 58 0.29 13.82 -0.13
C HIS A 58 1.27 13.29 -1.18
N GLN A 59 1.17 13.83 -2.41
CA GLN A 59 2.09 13.45 -3.50
C GLN A 59 2.66 14.66 -4.21
N ILE A 60 3.92 14.52 -4.58
CA ILE A 60 4.60 15.36 -5.55
C ILE A 60 4.78 14.55 -6.84
N VAL A 61 4.41 15.15 -7.95
CA VAL A 61 4.59 14.56 -9.28
C VAL A 61 5.61 15.40 -10.04
N GLU A 62 6.55 14.75 -10.72
CA GLU A 62 7.51 15.43 -11.61
C GLU A 62 7.55 14.74 -12.97
N SER A 63 7.88 15.51 -13.99
CA SER A 63 8.30 14.95 -15.28
C SER A 63 9.59 14.14 -15.12
N LEU A 64 9.89 13.27 -16.08
CA LEU A 64 11.09 12.42 -16.03
C LEU A 64 12.41 13.20 -15.93
N ASP A 65 12.43 14.46 -16.35
CA ASP A 65 13.56 15.39 -16.29
C ASP A 65 13.55 16.33 -15.08
N GLY A 66 12.63 16.12 -14.12
CA GLY A 66 12.67 16.71 -12.78
C GLY A 66 11.87 18.02 -12.58
N TYR A 67 11.02 18.40 -13.54
CA TYR A 67 10.15 19.56 -13.33
C TYR A 67 8.87 19.13 -12.63
N THR A 68 8.52 19.84 -11.55
CA THR A 68 7.31 19.56 -10.78
C THR A 68 6.06 19.85 -11.60
N LEU A 69 5.07 18.98 -11.47
CA LEU A 69 3.81 18.99 -12.22
C LEU A 69 2.63 19.14 -11.27
N VAL A 70 1.57 19.77 -11.77
CA VAL A 70 0.26 19.88 -11.12
C VAL A 70 -0.84 19.71 -12.14
N ARG A 71 -2.01 19.28 -11.69
CA ARG A 71 -3.23 19.33 -12.50
C ARG A 71 -3.79 20.76 -12.46
N ASP A 72 -3.99 21.34 -13.63
CA ASP A 72 -4.57 22.67 -13.78
C ASP A 72 -6.05 22.64 -13.39
N SER A 73 -6.46 23.45 -12.43
CA SER A 73 -7.81 23.39 -11.85
C SER A 73 -8.93 23.83 -12.78
N VAL A 74 -8.60 24.50 -13.90
CA VAL A 74 -9.60 24.96 -14.88
C VAL A 74 -9.70 23.99 -16.04
N THR A 75 -8.56 23.52 -16.56
CA THR A 75 -8.50 22.70 -17.77
C THR A 75 -8.36 21.20 -17.50
N GLY A 76 -7.97 20.81 -16.29
CA GLY A 76 -7.65 19.43 -15.93
C GLY A 76 -6.34 18.91 -16.53
N LEU A 77 -5.63 19.74 -17.31
CA LEU A 77 -4.36 19.38 -17.94
C LEU A 77 -3.25 19.24 -16.91
N ILE A 78 -2.38 18.26 -17.11
CA ILE A 78 -1.13 18.15 -16.37
C ILE A 78 -0.16 19.22 -16.91
N CYS A 79 0.15 20.19 -16.06
CA CYS A 79 0.95 21.36 -16.38
C CYS A 79 2.19 21.44 -15.49
N TYR A 80 3.22 22.14 -15.95
CA TYR A 80 4.35 22.50 -15.10
C TYR A 80 3.90 23.42 -13.98
N ALA A 81 4.50 23.24 -12.81
CA ALA A 81 4.18 23.98 -11.61
C ALA A 81 5.17 25.12 -11.32
N ARG A 82 4.71 26.09 -10.55
CA ARG A 82 5.53 27.05 -9.80
C ARG A 82 5.09 27.07 -8.35
N LEU A 83 5.94 27.57 -7.45
CA LEU A 83 5.50 27.83 -6.07
C LEU A 83 4.61 29.08 -6.02
N SER A 84 3.62 29.06 -5.13
CA SER A 84 2.95 30.27 -4.66
C SER A 84 3.94 31.21 -3.96
N ASP A 85 3.59 32.49 -3.81
CA ASP A 85 4.47 33.49 -3.19
C ASP A 85 4.83 33.14 -1.73
N ASP A 86 3.91 32.51 -1.00
CA ASP A 86 4.13 31.99 0.36
C ASP A 86 4.79 30.61 0.40
N ARG A 87 5.04 29.99 -0.77
CA ARG A 87 5.61 28.65 -0.96
C ARG A 87 4.81 27.51 -0.33
N ARG A 88 3.54 27.74 -0.01
CA ARG A 88 2.64 26.73 0.60
C ARG A 88 1.90 25.88 -0.43
N GLN A 89 1.91 26.27 -1.71
CA GLN A 89 1.20 25.59 -2.77
C GLN A 89 2.03 25.47 -4.05
N LEU A 90 1.77 24.42 -4.82
CA LEU A 90 2.17 24.33 -6.21
C LEU A 90 1.01 24.85 -7.07
N VAL A 91 1.31 25.81 -7.94
CA VAL A 91 0.34 26.49 -8.80
C VAL A 91 0.66 26.18 -10.26
N SER A 92 -0.39 25.89 -11.04
CA SER A 92 -0.25 25.67 -12.48
C SER A 92 0.33 26.89 -13.17
N THR A 93 1.25 26.64 -14.11
CA THR A 93 1.77 27.65 -15.03
C THR A 93 0.95 27.75 -16.31
N GLY A 94 -0.02 26.85 -16.52
CA GLY A 94 -0.75 26.67 -17.77
C GLY A 94 0.07 26.05 -18.91
N GLN A 95 1.35 25.75 -18.69
CA GLN A 95 2.22 25.12 -19.68
C GLN A 95 2.06 23.59 -19.60
N GLU A 96 1.39 23.01 -20.59
CA GLU A 96 1.16 21.57 -20.67
C GLU A 96 2.48 20.80 -20.80
N VAL A 97 2.62 19.74 -20.01
CA VAL A 97 3.77 18.83 -20.05
C VAL A 97 3.91 18.18 -21.43
N GLY A 98 5.12 18.13 -21.96
CA GLY A 98 5.41 17.52 -23.27
C GLY A 98 5.06 18.39 -24.49
N LYS A 99 4.25 19.45 -24.33
CA LYS A 99 4.00 20.44 -25.40
C LYS A 99 4.80 21.74 -25.23
N SER A 100 5.16 22.08 -24.00
CA SER A 100 5.95 23.27 -23.67
C SER A 100 7.39 22.89 -23.33
N SER A 101 8.34 23.81 -23.51
CA SER A 101 9.74 23.61 -23.10
C SER A 101 10.03 24.35 -21.79
N PRO A 102 9.94 23.69 -20.62
CA PRO A 102 10.07 24.35 -19.31
C PRO A 102 11.46 24.96 -19.07
N ALA A 103 12.49 24.42 -19.74
CA ALA A 103 13.85 24.96 -19.70
C ALA A 103 13.93 26.37 -20.30
N THR A 104 13.10 26.67 -21.30
CA THR A 104 13.09 27.99 -21.97
C THR A 104 12.31 29.04 -21.18
N THR A 105 11.48 28.62 -20.22
CA THR A 105 10.66 29.50 -19.38
C THR A 105 11.24 29.74 -17.99
N GLY A 106 12.45 29.23 -17.71
CA GLY A 106 13.19 29.49 -16.47
C GLY A 106 12.59 28.79 -15.24
N LEU A 107 11.79 27.74 -15.44
CA LEU A 107 11.21 26.99 -14.33
C LEU A 107 12.29 26.24 -13.55
N ALA A 108 12.17 26.24 -12.23
CA ALA A 108 13.04 25.46 -11.36
C ALA A 108 12.58 24.01 -11.28
N LYS A 109 13.53 23.10 -11.09
CA LYS A 109 13.30 21.67 -10.89
C LYS A 109 13.09 21.35 -9.42
N HIS A 110 12.47 20.20 -9.16
CA HIS A 110 12.32 19.63 -7.82
C HIS A 110 11.69 20.60 -6.82
N LEU A 111 10.65 21.33 -7.26
CA LEU A 111 9.91 22.21 -6.36
C LEU A 111 9.25 21.39 -5.26
N ARG A 112 9.35 21.89 -4.03
CA ARG A 112 8.69 21.35 -2.85
C ARG A 112 8.02 22.51 -2.11
N VAL A 113 6.80 22.27 -1.65
CA VAL A 113 6.12 23.20 -0.74
C VAL A 113 6.73 23.10 0.65
N LEU A 114 6.41 24.07 1.52
CA LEU A 114 6.90 24.06 2.90
C LEU A 114 6.38 22.83 3.68
N PRO A 115 7.18 22.20 4.56
CA PRO A 115 6.78 21.00 5.30
C PRO A 115 5.47 21.15 6.07
N GLU A 116 5.22 22.31 6.68
CA GLU A 116 3.97 22.55 7.42
C GLU A 116 2.73 22.58 6.51
N ALA A 117 2.90 22.86 5.22
CA ALA A 117 1.82 22.77 4.23
C ALA A 117 1.58 21.32 3.78
N VAL A 118 2.64 20.51 3.66
CA VAL A 118 2.53 19.06 3.45
C VAL A 118 1.75 18.43 4.59
N LYS A 119 2.15 18.69 5.84
CA LYS A 119 1.49 18.20 7.05
C LYS A 119 0.00 18.55 7.12
N ALA A 120 -0.33 19.80 6.82
CA ALA A 120 -1.73 20.26 6.82
C ALA A 120 -2.56 19.56 5.73
N THR A 121 -1.97 19.34 4.55
CA THR A 121 -2.61 18.62 3.44
C THR A 121 -2.83 17.16 3.84
N ALA A 122 -1.78 16.48 4.31
CA ALA A 122 -1.85 15.07 4.69
C ALA A 122 -2.86 14.82 5.82
N ALA A 123 -2.90 15.69 6.83
CA ALA A 123 -3.90 15.62 7.90
C ALA A 123 -5.33 15.80 7.39
N THR A 124 -5.54 16.70 6.42
CA THR A 124 -6.85 16.88 5.77
C THR A 124 -7.25 15.64 4.98
N THR A 125 -6.34 15.10 4.17
CA THR A 125 -6.57 13.88 3.37
C THR A 125 -6.92 12.69 4.27
N ARG A 126 -6.23 12.53 5.41
CA ARG A 126 -6.52 11.47 6.38
C ARG A 126 -7.94 11.53 6.92
N LEU A 127 -8.45 12.73 7.20
CA LEU A 127 -9.83 12.92 7.64
C LEU A 127 -10.85 12.61 6.53
N LEU A 128 -10.51 12.91 5.27
CA LEU A 128 -11.37 12.59 4.11
C LEU A 128 -11.46 11.09 3.83
N LEU A 129 -10.33 10.37 4.02
CA LEU A 129 -10.28 8.92 3.84
C LEU A 129 -10.92 8.16 5.02
N ASN A 130 -10.84 8.71 6.24
CA ASN A 130 -11.40 8.13 7.46
C ASN A 130 -12.49 9.02 8.08
N PRO A 131 -13.65 9.16 7.43
CA PRO A 131 -14.75 9.99 7.95
C PRO A 131 -15.37 9.43 9.23
N THR A 132 -15.15 8.15 9.53
CA THR A 132 -15.60 7.47 10.75
C THR A 132 -14.53 7.60 11.83
N THR A 133 -14.90 8.18 12.98
CA THR A 133 -14.03 8.28 14.16
C THR A 133 -13.95 6.94 14.90
N GLU A 134 -13.37 5.92 14.28
CA GLU A 134 -12.97 4.73 15.04
C GLU A 134 -11.58 4.98 15.63
N ALA A 135 -11.46 4.71 16.93
CA ALA A 135 -10.17 4.78 17.63
C ALA A 135 -9.17 3.81 16.99
N PRO A 136 -7.85 4.10 17.05
CA PRO A 136 -6.85 3.11 16.65
C PRO A 136 -7.09 1.79 17.40
N ALA A 137 -7.00 0.67 16.68
CA ALA A 137 -7.29 -0.67 17.19
C ALA A 137 -6.37 -1.09 18.36
N ILE A 138 -5.25 -0.39 18.57
CA ILE A 138 -4.37 -0.62 19.72
C ILE A 138 -4.99 0.06 20.95
N GLN A 139 -5.78 -0.68 21.71
CA GLN A 139 -6.23 -0.25 23.02
C GLN A 139 -5.07 -0.35 24.01
N ALA A 140 -4.72 0.76 24.65
CA ALA A 140 -3.86 0.74 25.82
C ALA A 140 -4.61 0.02 26.96
N ALA A 141 -4.05 -1.07 27.50
CA ALA A 141 -4.59 -1.63 28.72
C ALA A 141 -4.43 -0.64 29.88
N GLY A 142 -5.22 -0.81 30.95
CA GLY A 142 -5.15 0.04 32.16
C GLY A 142 -3.78 0.05 32.88
N ASN A 143 -2.80 -0.70 32.37
CA ASN A 143 -1.41 -0.75 32.82
C ASN A 143 -0.41 -0.06 31.85
N GLY A 144 -0.86 0.53 30.74
CA GLY A 144 -0.03 1.25 29.77
C GLY A 144 0.62 0.40 28.67
N GLU A 145 0.39 -0.92 28.64
CA GLU A 145 0.89 -1.79 27.56
C GLU A 145 -0.15 -1.96 26.44
N PRO A 146 0.26 -1.92 25.16
CA PRO A 146 -0.60 -2.23 24.02
C PRO A 146 -1.20 -3.64 24.14
N GLN A 147 -2.50 -3.80 23.92
CA GLN A 147 -3.10 -5.11 23.74
C GLN A 147 -3.13 -5.51 22.25
N PRO A 148 -2.88 -6.79 21.92
CA PRO A 148 -3.10 -7.29 20.57
C PRO A 148 -4.54 -7.12 20.14
N ALA A 149 -4.74 -6.76 18.87
CA ALA A 149 -6.05 -6.89 18.24
C ALA A 149 -6.49 -8.35 18.28
N ALA A 150 -7.77 -8.63 18.54
CA ALA A 150 -8.24 -10.02 18.65
C ALA A 150 -8.04 -10.79 17.33
N THR A 151 -8.13 -10.10 16.19
CA THR A 151 -7.84 -10.58 14.84
C THR A 151 -6.34 -10.77 14.52
N SER A 152 -5.42 -10.48 15.44
CA SER A 152 -3.99 -10.63 15.15
C SER A 152 -3.49 -12.06 15.31
N THR A 153 -4.31 -13.00 15.79
CA THR A 153 -3.94 -14.42 15.96
C THR A 153 -5.09 -15.35 15.57
N GLY A 154 -4.80 -16.65 15.43
CA GLY A 154 -5.80 -17.65 15.05
C GLY A 154 -6.06 -17.69 13.56
N ASP A 155 -7.25 -18.14 13.18
CA ASP A 155 -7.70 -18.18 11.80
C ASP A 155 -8.61 -16.97 11.56
N VAL A 156 -8.23 -16.10 10.63
CA VAL A 156 -8.97 -14.87 10.30
C VAL A 156 -9.28 -14.86 8.81
N GLN A 157 -10.51 -14.46 8.47
CA GLN A 157 -10.97 -14.45 7.08
C GLN A 157 -11.44 -13.06 6.67
N GLY A 158 -10.75 -12.48 5.68
CA GLY A 158 -11.18 -11.25 5.02
C GLY A 158 -12.04 -11.49 3.78
N ILE A 159 -12.54 -10.41 3.20
CA ILE A 159 -13.21 -10.39 1.90
C ILE A 159 -12.32 -9.64 0.92
N CYS A 160 -12.03 -10.22 -0.24
CA CYS A 160 -11.32 -9.56 -1.33
C CYS A 160 -12.21 -9.47 -2.57
N LEU A 161 -12.88 -8.32 -2.69
CA LEU A 161 -13.65 -7.92 -3.86
C LEU A 161 -12.72 -7.75 -5.06
N ILE A 162 -13.18 -8.20 -6.22
CA ILE A 162 -12.51 -7.97 -7.50
C ILE A 162 -13.45 -7.20 -8.43
N VAL A 163 -12.99 -6.05 -8.90
CA VAL A 163 -13.81 -5.09 -9.66
C VAL A 163 -13.18 -4.76 -11.00
N ASP A 164 -13.98 -4.70 -12.06
CA ASP A 164 -13.55 -4.20 -13.36
C ASP A 164 -14.53 -3.17 -13.94
N PHE A 165 -14.14 -2.54 -15.03
CA PHE A 165 -14.89 -1.42 -15.61
C PHE A 165 -15.23 -1.69 -17.08
N SER A 166 -16.23 -1.00 -17.62
CA SER A 166 -16.59 -1.14 -19.04
C SER A 166 -15.48 -0.69 -20.00
N ASP A 167 -14.64 0.26 -19.57
CA ASP A 167 -13.51 0.85 -20.30
C ASP A 167 -12.14 0.33 -19.84
N ASP A 168 -12.10 -0.52 -18.80
CA ASP A 168 -10.88 -1.19 -18.31
C ASP A 168 -11.23 -2.59 -17.75
N PRO A 169 -11.53 -3.58 -18.61
CA PRO A 169 -11.97 -4.91 -18.18
C PRO A 169 -10.88 -5.72 -17.47
N GLY A 170 -11.29 -6.62 -16.57
CA GLY A 170 -10.38 -7.47 -15.80
C GLY A 170 -9.58 -8.44 -16.69
N THR A 171 -8.26 -8.48 -16.51
CA THR A 171 -7.35 -9.35 -17.30
C THR A 171 -6.73 -10.48 -16.48
N ILE A 172 -6.68 -10.34 -15.16
CA ILE A 172 -6.21 -11.39 -14.24
C ILE A 172 -7.40 -12.29 -13.90
N ALA A 173 -7.26 -13.60 -14.05
CA ALA A 173 -8.35 -14.53 -13.76
C ALA A 173 -8.73 -14.46 -12.26
N PRO A 174 -10.03 -14.50 -11.89
CA PRO A 174 -10.46 -14.53 -10.49
C PRO A 174 -9.79 -15.65 -9.65
N SER A 175 -9.58 -16.82 -10.26
CA SER A 175 -8.86 -17.93 -9.61
C SER A 175 -7.40 -17.60 -9.31
N GLU A 176 -6.75 -16.77 -10.12
CA GLU A 176 -5.38 -16.33 -9.88
C GLU A 176 -5.33 -15.35 -8.70
N VAL A 177 -6.34 -14.49 -8.54
CA VAL A 177 -6.48 -13.62 -7.36
C VAL A 177 -6.74 -14.47 -6.11
N ALA A 178 -7.61 -15.48 -6.19
CA ALA A 178 -7.85 -16.42 -5.09
C ALA A 178 -6.57 -17.16 -4.67
N ASN A 179 -5.76 -17.60 -5.64
CA ASN A 179 -4.47 -18.23 -5.38
C ASN A 179 -3.48 -17.26 -4.75
N TYR A 180 -3.38 -16.03 -5.26
CA TYR A 180 -2.55 -14.96 -4.70
C TYR A 180 -2.90 -14.67 -3.24
N CYS A 181 -4.19 -14.68 -2.88
CA CYS A 181 -4.62 -14.46 -1.52
C CYS A 181 -4.35 -15.68 -0.61
N ASN A 182 -4.57 -16.91 -1.08
CA ASN A 182 -4.76 -18.07 -0.19
C ASN A 182 -3.86 -19.28 -0.44
N GLN A 183 -3.30 -19.45 -1.64
CA GLN A 183 -2.62 -20.69 -2.00
C GLN A 183 -1.29 -20.81 -1.25
N VAL A 184 -1.11 -21.93 -0.54
CA VAL A 184 0.17 -22.27 0.10
C VAL A 184 1.24 -22.47 -0.97
N GLY A 185 2.35 -21.74 -0.83
CA GLY A 185 3.46 -21.78 -1.78
C GLY A 185 3.15 -21.11 -3.12
N TYR A 186 2.22 -20.14 -3.13
CA TYR A 186 1.95 -19.34 -4.33
C TYR A 186 3.23 -18.69 -4.86
N SER A 187 3.40 -18.68 -6.19
CA SER A 187 4.61 -18.16 -6.85
C SER A 187 4.29 -17.29 -8.07
N GLY A 188 3.00 -17.02 -8.32
CA GLY A 188 2.56 -16.21 -9.44
C GLY A 188 3.15 -14.79 -9.36
N TYR A 189 3.45 -14.23 -10.52
CA TYR A 189 4.11 -12.94 -10.70
C TYR A 189 5.48 -12.80 -10.00
N GLY A 190 6.08 -13.88 -9.51
CA GLY A 190 7.35 -13.84 -8.75
C GLY A 190 7.16 -13.48 -7.28
N ASN A 191 5.95 -13.58 -6.74
CA ASN A 191 5.70 -13.43 -5.31
C ASN A 191 6.31 -14.59 -4.52
N ASN A 192 6.81 -14.30 -3.32
CA ASN A 192 7.27 -15.31 -2.37
C ASN A 192 6.10 -15.76 -1.48
N GLY A 193 5.26 -16.67 -1.98
CA GLY A 193 4.05 -17.10 -1.29
C GLY A 193 2.83 -16.21 -1.53
N SER A 194 1.71 -16.62 -0.96
CA SER A 194 0.45 -15.87 -0.96
C SER A 194 0.39 -14.85 0.17
N VAL A 195 -0.67 -14.03 0.20
CA VAL A 195 -0.98 -13.17 1.37
C VAL A 195 -1.09 -14.03 2.64
N ARG A 196 -1.77 -15.18 2.55
CA ARG A 196 -1.82 -16.18 3.62
C ARG A 196 -0.42 -16.60 4.07
N ASP A 197 0.45 -16.99 3.14
CA ASP A 197 1.81 -17.42 3.48
C ASP A 197 2.61 -16.30 4.15
N TYR A 198 2.46 -15.05 3.70
CA TYR A 198 3.14 -13.92 4.33
C TYR A 198 2.80 -13.81 5.82
N PHE A 199 1.52 -13.71 6.17
CA PHE A 199 1.09 -13.56 7.57
C PHE A 199 1.39 -14.81 8.40
N TYR A 200 1.26 -16.00 7.81
CA TYR A 200 1.60 -17.27 8.46
C TYR A 200 3.10 -17.36 8.79
N ASP A 201 3.96 -16.94 7.87
CA ASP A 201 5.42 -16.95 8.06
C ASP A 201 5.84 -15.93 9.13
N VAL A 202 5.44 -14.66 8.98
CA VAL A 202 5.93 -13.59 9.87
C VAL A 202 5.38 -13.66 11.30
N SER A 203 4.25 -14.35 11.49
CA SER A 203 3.67 -14.63 12.81
C SER A 203 4.20 -15.91 13.45
N ILE A 204 4.99 -16.72 12.72
CA ILE A 204 5.43 -18.06 13.12
C ILE A 204 4.21 -18.94 13.44
N SER A 205 3.32 -19.07 12.46
CA SER A 205 2.09 -19.89 12.52
C SER A 205 1.05 -19.45 13.57
N ARG A 206 1.18 -18.24 14.15
CA ARG A 206 0.22 -17.71 15.13
C ARG A 206 -1.00 -17.08 14.45
N LEU A 207 -0.90 -16.69 13.17
CA LEU A 207 -1.99 -16.15 12.38
C LEU A 207 -2.08 -16.87 11.03
N THR A 208 -3.26 -17.38 10.70
CA THR A 208 -3.64 -17.82 9.35
C THR A 208 -4.66 -16.84 8.79
N TYR A 209 -4.20 -15.87 8.00
CA TYR A 209 -5.09 -14.92 7.35
C TYR A 209 -5.44 -15.38 5.93
N THR A 210 -6.73 -15.55 5.64
CA THR A 210 -7.24 -15.92 4.32
C THR A 210 -8.28 -14.93 3.82
N ASN A 211 -8.64 -14.98 2.54
CA ASN A 211 -9.62 -14.09 1.95
C ASN A 211 -10.61 -14.86 1.08
N TYR A 212 -11.90 -14.58 1.21
CA TYR A 212 -12.86 -14.93 0.17
C TYR A 212 -12.62 -14.08 -1.09
N VAL A 213 -12.60 -14.73 -2.25
CA VAL A 213 -12.50 -14.06 -3.56
C VAL A 213 -13.66 -14.54 -4.45
N PRO A 214 -14.50 -13.64 -4.97
CA PRO A 214 -15.55 -14.01 -5.92
C PRO A 214 -15.00 -14.72 -7.15
N THR A 215 -15.76 -15.63 -7.74
CA THR A 215 -15.36 -16.35 -8.97
C THR A 215 -15.50 -15.52 -10.24
N GLN A 216 -16.04 -14.31 -10.12
CA GLN A 216 -16.31 -13.39 -11.21
C GLN A 216 -16.01 -11.97 -10.75
N TYR A 217 -15.62 -11.11 -11.68
CA TYR A 217 -15.53 -9.68 -11.40
C TYR A 217 -16.91 -9.09 -11.15
N HIS A 218 -16.99 -8.20 -10.17
CA HIS A 218 -18.07 -7.23 -10.15
C HIS A 218 -17.78 -6.18 -11.21
N ARG A 219 -18.65 -6.07 -12.22
CA ARG A 219 -18.56 -5.00 -13.22
C ARG A 219 -19.12 -3.72 -12.62
N ALA A 220 -18.26 -2.73 -12.45
CA ALA A 220 -18.64 -1.40 -11.99
C ALA A 220 -19.75 -0.79 -12.87
N LEU A 221 -20.69 -0.08 -12.25
CA LEU A 221 -21.82 0.57 -12.91
C LEU A 221 -21.38 1.67 -13.88
N TYR A 222 -20.24 2.31 -13.60
CA TYR A 222 -19.68 3.39 -14.42
C TYR A 222 -18.28 3.05 -14.95
N THR A 223 -17.77 3.88 -15.85
CA THR A 223 -16.41 3.78 -16.37
C THR A 223 -15.38 4.07 -15.28
N LYS A 224 -14.15 3.59 -15.43
CA LYS A 224 -13.06 3.89 -14.50
C LYS A 224 -12.81 5.39 -14.38
N ALA A 225 -12.91 6.11 -15.50
CA ALA A 225 -12.79 7.58 -15.54
C ALA A 225 -13.80 8.30 -14.62
N TYR A 226 -14.98 7.72 -14.36
CA TYR A 226 -15.95 8.27 -13.41
C TYR A 226 -15.46 8.17 -11.97
N TYR A 227 -14.88 7.03 -11.60
CA TYR A 227 -14.37 6.80 -10.26
C TYR A 227 -13.02 7.49 -10.01
N ASP A 228 -12.26 7.73 -11.08
CA ASP A 228 -11.00 8.48 -11.08
C ASP A 228 -11.19 10.02 -11.24
N ASP A 229 -12.42 10.54 -11.18
CA ASP A 229 -12.68 11.98 -11.38
C ASP A 229 -11.98 12.83 -10.31
N PRO A 230 -10.96 13.64 -10.67
CA PRO A 230 -10.20 14.45 -9.72
C PRO A 230 -11.00 15.60 -9.11
N ASN A 231 -12.18 15.92 -9.66
CA ASN A 231 -13.07 16.94 -9.10
C ASN A 231 -13.92 16.41 -7.94
N VAL A 232 -13.89 15.10 -7.68
CA VAL A 232 -14.58 14.49 -6.55
C VAL A 232 -13.59 14.30 -5.41
N SER A 233 -14.01 14.68 -4.20
CA SER A 233 -13.19 14.52 -2.99
C SER A 233 -12.69 13.08 -2.82
N TYR A 234 -11.39 12.94 -2.57
CA TYR A 234 -10.71 11.66 -2.53
C TYR A 234 -11.34 10.65 -1.57
N GLY A 235 -11.30 9.37 -1.95
CA GLY A 235 -11.97 8.27 -1.26
C GLY A 235 -13.48 8.16 -1.51
N THR A 236 -14.17 9.21 -1.95
CA THR A 236 -15.64 9.18 -2.13
C THR A 236 -16.07 8.15 -3.17
N ARG A 237 -15.43 8.16 -4.35
CA ARG A 237 -15.71 7.20 -5.42
C ARG A 237 -15.20 5.80 -5.11
N ALA A 238 -14.13 5.66 -4.33
CA ALA A 238 -13.66 4.36 -3.86
C ALA A 238 -14.71 3.69 -2.94
N ARG A 239 -15.27 4.44 -1.97
CA ARG A 239 -16.34 3.94 -1.10
C ARG A 239 -17.60 3.58 -1.88
N GLU A 240 -17.97 4.38 -2.87
CA GLU A 240 -19.09 4.08 -3.77
C GLU A 240 -18.86 2.75 -4.51
N LEU A 241 -17.68 2.58 -5.12
CA LEU A 241 -17.31 1.36 -5.85
C LEU A 241 -17.34 0.11 -4.96
N ILE A 242 -16.82 0.21 -3.74
CA ILE A 242 -16.80 -0.89 -2.77
C ILE A 242 -18.22 -1.22 -2.31
N THR A 243 -19.02 -0.19 -1.98
CA THR A 243 -20.42 -0.35 -1.56
C THR A 243 -21.24 -1.03 -2.65
N GLU A 244 -21.00 -0.68 -3.91
CA GLU A 244 -21.64 -1.29 -5.07
C GLU A 244 -21.34 -2.80 -5.16
N ALA A 245 -20.07 -3.17 -5.03
CA ALA A 245 -19.64 -4.57 -5.06
C ALA A 245 -20.14 -5.37 -3.85
N LEU A 246 -20.16 -4.78 -2.64
CA LEU A 246 -20.74 -5.39 -1.45
C LEU A 246 -22.24 -5.63 -1.61
N ASN A 247 -22.98 -4.66 -2.15
CA ASN A 247 -24.40 -4.80 -2.43
C ASN A 247 -24.68 -5.91 -3.46
N ALA A 248 -23.87 -6.01 -4.51
CA ALA A 248 -23.99 -7.07 -5.50
C ALA A 248 -23.72 -8.45 -4.89
N LEU A 249 -22.72 -8.56 -4.03
CA LEU A 249 -22.39 -9.79 -3.33
C LEU A 249 -23.50 -10.19 -2.34
N ASN A 250 -24.04 -9.25 -1.57
CA ASN A 250 -25.20 -9.46 -0.70
C ASN A 250 -26.44 -9.93 -1.49
N ALA A 251 -26.72 -9.30 -2.63
CA ALA A 251 -27.83 -9.70 -3.49
C ALA A 251 -27.69 -11.13 -4.05
N SER A 252 -26.48 -11.71 -4.06
CA SER A 252 -26.24 -13.11 -4.43
C SER A 252 -26.55 -14.12 -3.31
N GLY A 253 -26.90 -13.65 -2.11
CA GLY A 253 -27.12 -14.49 -0.93
C GLY A 253 -25.84 -14.89 -0.22
N PHE A 254 -24.76 -14.13 -0.40
CA PHE A 254 -23.51 -14.31 0.33
C PHE A 254 -23.70 -13.90 1.80
N ASP A 255 -23.32 -14.78 2.71
CA ASP A 255 -23.44 -14.57 4.16
C ASP A 255 -22.21 -13.84 4.69
N PHE A 256 -22.39 -12.61 5.17
CA PHE A 256 -21.29 -11.79 5.71
C PHE A 256 -20.96 -12.10 7.17
N SER A 257 -21.83 -12.78 7.91
CA SER A 257 -21.65 -13.04 9.36
C SER A 257 -20.43 -13.91 9.68
N GLN A 258 -19.91 -14.65 8.69
CA GLN A 258 -18.74 -15.50 8.84
C GLN A 258 -17.38 -14.77 8.77
N TYR A 259 -17.37 -13.45 8.50
CA TYR A 259 -16.15 -12.64 8.34
C TYR A 259 -15.88 -11.71 9.53
N ASP A 260 -16.41 -12.09 10.70
CA ASP A 260 -16.25 -11.45 12.00
C ASP A 260 -15.60 -12.49 12.92
N SER A 261 -14.27 -12.59 12.87
CA SER A 261 -13.54 -13.69 13.52
C SER A 261 -13.40 -13.48 15.03
N ASP A 262 -13.66 -12.28 15.54
CA ASP A 262 -13.58 -11.92 16.96
C ASP A 262 -14.94 -11.59 17.61
N ASP A 263 -16.04 -11.81 16.89
CA ASP A 263 -17.43 -11.61 17.32
C ASP A 263 -17.73 -10.17 17.80
N ASP A 264 -17.05 -9.16 17.25
CA ASP A 264 -17.21 -7.75 17.63
C ASP A 264 -18.34 -7.03 16.85
N GLY A 265 -18.97 -7.74 15.91
CA GLY A 265 -20.00 -7.23 15.02
C GLY A 265 -19.43 -6.52 13.78
N LYS A 266 -18.14 -6.67 13.48
CA LYS A 266 -17.47 -6.07 12.33
C LYS A 266 -16.89 -7.11 11.39
N ILE A 267 -16.86 -6.75 10.12
CA ILE A 267 -16.10 -7.52 9.13
C ILE A 267 -14.61 -7.20 9.30
N ASP A 268 -13.79 -8.22 9.56
CA ASP A 268 -12.37 -8.09 9.93
C ASP A 268 -11.54 -7.31 8.90
N ALA A 269 -11.78 -7.57 7.61
CA ALA A 269 -11.05 -6.93 6.53
C ALA A 269 -11.84 -6.92 5.21
N VAL A 270 -11.98 -5.72 4.62
CA VAL A 270 -12.53 -5.54 3.28
C VAL A 270 -11.43 -5.05 2.33
N ASN A 271 -11.08 -5.89 1.37
CA ASN A 271 -10.10 -5.62 0.34
C ASN A 271 -10.82 -5.42 -1.00
N CYS A 272 -10.38 -4.45 -1.80
CA CYS A 272 -10.88 -4.22 -3.14
C CYS A 272 -9.71 -4.15 -4.14
N LEU A 273 -9.60 -5.16 -4.98
CA LEU A 273 -8.68 -5.17 -6.10
C LEU A 273 -9.41 -4.78 -7.39
N TYR A 274 -8.96 -3.72 -8.06
CA TYR A 274 -9.60 -3.26 -9.28
C TYR A 274 -8.71 -3.42 -10.53
N ALA A 275 -9.34 -3.58 -11.69
CA ALA A 275 -8.67 -3.84 -12.96
C ALA A 275 -7.82 -2.66 -13.46
N GLY A 276 -6.73 -3.00 -14.17
CA GLY A 276 -5.86 -2.05 -14.84
C GLY A 276 -4.95 -1.23 -13.90
N THR A 277 -4.40 -0.14 -14.41
CA THR A 277 -3.43 0.71 -13.69
C THR A 277 -4.06 1.98 -13.15
N THR A 278 -3.52 2.51 -12.07
CA THR A 278 -3.91 3.84 -11.56
C THR A 278 -3.42 4.93 -12.52
N THR A 279 -4.26 5.92 -12.82
CA THR A 279 -3.90 7.02 -13.73
C THR A 279 -4.23 8.43 -13.20
N SER A 280 -4.74 8.55 -11.98
CA SER A 280 -5.11 9.82 -11.34
C SER A 280 -3.88 10.63 -10.89
N GLY A 281 -3.04 10.03 -10.03
CA GLY A 281 -1.92 10.71 -9.34
C GLY A 281 -2.43 11.66 -8.24
N TRP A 282 -1.51 12.40 -7.61
CA TRP A 282 -1.79 13.45 -6.61
C TRP A 282 -2.62 13.02 -5.39
N ALA A 283 -2.64 11.72 -5.05
CA ALA A 283 -3.52 11.16 -4.03
C ALA A 283 -5.01 11.48 -4.29
N GLU A 284 -5.47 11.26 -5.53
CA GLU A 284 -6.84 11.48 -5.97
C GLU A 284 -7.45 10.21 -6.62
N GLY A 285 -8.77 10.23 -6.82
CA GLY A 285 -9.50 9.16 -7.53
C GLY A 285 -9.38 7.80 -6.84
N LEU A 286 -9.04 6.76 -7.62
CA LEU A 286 -8.79 5.40 -7.14
C LEU A 286 -7.31 5.14 -6.82
N TRP A 287 -6.50 6.18 -6.58
CA TRP A 287 -5.13 5.96 -6.10
C TRP A 287 -5.16 5.00 -4.90
N PRO A 288 -4.26 3.99 -4.81
CA PRO A 288 -4.35 3.01 -3.72
C PRO A 288 -4.30 3.66 -2.34
N HIS A 289 -5.20 3.24 -1.45
CA HIS A 289 -5.29 3.73 -0.07
C HIS A 289 -6.08 2.76 0.81
N CYS A 290 -5.99 2.95 2.12
CA CYS A 290 -7.00 2.53 3.07
C CYS A 290 -7.92 3.68 3.49
N GLY A 291 -9.11 3.35 3.95
CA GLY A 291 -10.08 4.33 4.43
C GLY A 291 -11.19 3.70 5.26
N GLY A 292 -12.04 4.55 5.82
CA GLY A 292 -13.23 4.16 6.56
C GLY A 292 -14.43 3.98 5.63
N ILE A 293 -15.23 2.92 5.85
CA ILE A 293 -16.49 2.68 5.15
C ILE A 293 -17.50 2.05 6.11
N THR A 294 -18.75 2.51 6.04
CA THR A 294 -19.86 1.91 6.80
C THR A 294 -20.86 1.31 5.83
N TRP A 295 -21.00 -0.01 5.93
CA TRP A 295 -21.96 -0.84 5.22
C TRP A 295 -22.30 -2.03 6.12
N SER A 296 -23.53 -2.54 6.07
CA SER A 296 -23.98 -3.61 6.96
C SER A 296 -24.85 -4.62 6.24
N ALA A 297 -24.66 -5.90 6.57
CA ALA A 297 -25.52 -7.03 6.20
C ALA A 297 -25.32 -8.15 7.22
N ASP A 298 -26.30 -9.05 7.33
CA ASP A 298 -26.21 -10.27 8.15
C ASP A 298 -25.74 -10.09 9.60
N GLY A 299 -26.05 -8.93 10.19
CA GLY A 299 -25.71 -8.62 11.59
C GLY A 299 -24.31 -8.05 11.81
N VAL A 300 -23.47 -7.95 10.77
CA VAL A 300 -22.12 -7.39 10.84
C VAL A 300 -22.01 -6.09 10.04
N SER A 301 -20.97 -5.30 10.33
CA SER A 301 -20.71 -4.02 9.64
C SER A 301 -19.27 -3.87 9.20
N THR A 302 -19.03 -3.19 8.09
CA THR A 302 -17.68 -2.75 7.72
C THR A 302 -17.24 -1.58 8.60
N SER A 303 -15.93 -1.43 8.75
CA SER A 303 -15.30 -0.27 9.38
C SER A 303 -14.22 0.34 8.49
N ARG A 304 -13.29 -0.50 8.02
CA ARG A 304 -12.16 -0.12 7.18
C ARG A 304 -12.17 -0.90 5.87
N TYR A 305 -11.54 -0.32 4.86
CA TYR A 305 -11.24 -1.00 3.60
C TYR A 305 -9.83 -0.66 3.14
N GLN A 306 -9.31 -1.49 2.24
CA GLN A 306 -8.23 -1.09 1.33
C GLN A 306 -8.66 -1.26 -0.11
N ILE A 307 -8.18 -0.36 -0.97
CA ILE A 307 -8.37 -0.43 -2.41
C ILE A 307 -7.03 -0.32 -3.13
N THR A 308 -6.77 -1.24 -4.07
CA THR A 308 -5.52 -1.29 -4.82
C THR A 308 -5.75 -1.71 -6.27
N ASN A 309 -5.03 -1.12 -7.21
CA ASN A 309 -5.07 -1.50 -8.62
C ASN A 309 -4.27 -2.80 -8.86
N MET A 310 -4.72 -3.66 -9.77
CA MET A 310 -4.01 -4.90 -10.09
C MET A 310 -2.95 -4.76 -11.19
N GLY A 311 -3.09 -3.77 -12.07
CA GLY A 311 -2.27 -3.65 -13.28
C GLY A 311 -2.27 -4.94 -14.08
N SER A 312 -1.08 -5.45 -14.37
CA SER A 312 -0.87 -6.76 -14.99
C SER A 312 -0.21 -7.78 -14.07
N SER A 313 -0.01 -7.45 -12.79
CA SER A 313 0.66 -8.34 -11.82
C SER A 313 0.30 -8.02 -10.37
N LEU A 314 -0.09 -9.04 -9.61
CA LEU A 314 -0.38 -8.94 -8.18
C LEU A 314 0.92 -8.86 -7.37
N ARG A 315 0.94 -8.05 -6.30
CA ARG A 315 2.12 -7.78 -5.48
C ARG A 315 1.79 -7.75 -3.99
N LEU A 316 2.51 -8.56 -3.22
CA LEU A 316 2.29 -8.70 -1.77
C LEU A 316 2.41 -7.38 -1.01
N SER A 317 3.38 -6.52 -1.33
CA SER A 317 3.76 -5.40 -0.45
C SER A 317 2.61 -4.51 0.02
N THR A 318 1.80 -3.97 -0.90
CA THR A 318 0.69 -3.07 -0.56
C THR A 318 -0.40 -3.84 0.16
N PHE A 319 -0.81 -5.00 -0.36
CA PHE A 319 -1.86 -5.80 0.27
C PHE A 319 -1.49 -6.17 1.72
N CYS A 320 -0.26 -6.64 1.96
CA CYS A 320 0.18 -7.00 3.30
C CYS A 320 0.32 -5.79 4.23
N HIS A 321 0.77 -4.64 3.73
CA HIS A 321 0.85 -3.40 4.51
C HIS A 321 -0.54 -2.97 4.99
N GLU A 322 -1.51 -2.84 4.07
CA GLU A 322 -2.88 -2.42 4.43
C GLU A 322 -3.58 -3.41 5.36
N ASN A 323 -3.34 -4.70 5.17
CA ASN A 323 -3.92 -5.71 6.04
C ASN A 323 -3.26 -5.72 7.42
N GLY A 324 -2.01 -5.27 7.56
CA GLY A 324 -1.41 -4.97 8.86
C GLY A 324 -2.20 -3.93 9.65
N HIS A 325 -2.74 -2.90 8.98
CA HIS A 325 -3.64 -1.94 9.62
C HIS A 325 -4.99 -2.55 10.00
N MET A 326 -5.59 -3.36 9.11
CA MET A 326 -6.95 -3.90 9.33
C MET A 326 -6.98 -5.02 10.38
N ILE A 327 -6.11 -6.03 10.27
CA ILE A 327 -6.19 -7.23 11.11
C ILE A 327 -5.24 -7.22 12.30
N CYS A 328 -4.19 -6.38 12.29
CA CYS A 328 -3.24 -6.28 13.40
C CYS A 328 -3.28 -4.92 14.12
N GLY A 329 -4.04 -3.95 13.58
CA GLY A 329 -4.12 -2.60 14.14
C GLY A 329 -2.81 -1.81 14.09
N TRP A 330 -1.84 -2.21 13.27
CA TRP A 330 -0.54 -1.57 13.24
C TRP A 330 -0.62 -0.12 12.76
N PRO A 331 0.18 0.81 13.31
CA PRO A 331 0.36 2.13 12.74
C PRO A 331 1.42 2.11 11.61
N ASP A 332 1.41 3.16 10.79
CA ASP A 332 2.58 3.46 9.95
C ASP A 332 3.76 3.92 10.80
N LEU A 333 4.95 3.52 10.34
CA LEU A 333 6.24 3.86 10.93
C LEU A 333 7.14 4.68 9.99
N TYR A 334 6.60 5.14 8.85
CA TYR A 334 7.24 6.15 8.02
C TYR A 334 6.83 7.55 8.47
N ASP A 335 7.63 8.53 8.04
CA ASP A 335 7.35 9.94 8.28
C ASP A 335 6.53 10.53 7.12
N TYR A 336 5.42 11.16 7.48
CA TYR A 336 4.48 11.78 6.54
C TYR A 336 4.99 13.12 6.00
N ASP A 337 5.92 13.78 6.70
CA ASP A 337 6.51 15.04 6.25
C ASP A 337 7.73 14.80 5.35
N HIS A 338 8.14 13.52 5.21
CA HIS A 338 9.26 13.01 4.41
C HIS A 338 10.61 13.69 4.68
N ASP A 339 10.80 14.23 5.88
CA ASP A 339 12.10 14.78 6.33
C ASP A 339 12.95 13.72 7.04
N SER A 340 12.37 12.56 7.35
CA SER A 340 13.06 11.33 7.75
C SER A 340 12.63 10.11 6.94
N ASN A 341 13.37 9.01 7.08
CA ASN A 341 12.99 7.71 6.48
C ASN A 341 12.18 6.83 7.44
N GLY A 342 11.74 7.36 8.59
CA GLY A 342 11.19 6.57 9.69
C GLY A 342 12.11 5.42 10.08
N VAL A 343 11.54 4.22 10.26
CA VAL A 343 12.31 3.00 10.53
C VAL A 343 12.93 2.35 9.28
N GLY A 344 12.75 2.98 8.11
CA GLY A 344 13.27 2.53 6.83
C GLY A 344 12.78 1.13 6.43
N THR A 345 13.60 0.41 5.65
CA THR A 345 13.29 -0.93 5.14
C THR A 345 13.29 -2.02 6.23
N PHE A 346 13.43 -1.69 7.51
CA PHE A 346 13.39 -2.68 8.60
C PHE A 346 11.96 -3.04 9.05
N CYS A 347 10.93 -2.40 8.48
CA CYS A 347 9.54 -2.71 8.80
C CYS A 347 8.64 -2.58 7.57
N LEU A 348 7.74 -3.58 7.40
CA LEU A 348 6.64 -3.55 6.43
C LEU A 348 5.84 -2.24 6.50
N MET A 349 5.55 -1.75 7.71
CA MET A 349 4.74 -0.54 7.95
C MET A 349 5.51 0.77 7.73
N CYS A 350 6.71 0.70 7.14
CA CYS A 350 7.47 1.88 6.75
C CYS A 350 7.91 1.77 5.29
N ASN A 351 8.70 0.74 4.99
CA ASN A 351 9.14 0.45 3.64
C ASN A 351 9.24 -1.06 3.48
N SER A 352 8.33 -1.60 2.68
CA SER A 352 8.22 -3.03 2.40
C SER A 352 9.47 -3.64 1.73
N GLY A 353 10.39 -2.85 1.20
CA GLY A 353 11.52 -3.36 0.41
C GLY A 353 11.01 -3.92 -0.92
N SER A 354 11.09 -5.24 -1.10
CA SER A 354 10.62 -5.89 -2.34
C SER A 354 9.10 -5.93 -2.44
N ALA A 355 8.56 -5.53 -3.60
CA ALA A 355 7.12 -5.60 -3.85
C ALA A 355 6.55 -7.03 -3.83
N ALA A 356 7.39 -8.01 -4.19
CA ALA A 356 7.01 -9.42 -4.33
C ALA A 356 7.47 -10.29 -3.12
N ASN A 357 8.39 -9.77 -2.30
CA ASN A 357 8.84 -10.41 -1.05
C ASN A 357 9.04 -9.32 0.01
N PRO A 358 7.95 -8.75 0.53
CA PRO A 358 8.06 -7.68 1.51
C PRO A 358 8.78 -8.16 2.77
N VAL A 359 9.54 -7.24 3.38
CA VAL A 359 10.22 -7.47 4.67
C VAL A 359 9.21 -7.76 5.79
N GLU A 360 9.72 -8.27 6.90
CA GLU A 360 8.89 -8.51 8.08
C GLU A 360 8.49 -7.20 8.80
N PRO A 361 7.38 -7.18 9.56
CA PRO A 361 7.15 -6.15 10.57
C PRO A 361 8.29 -6.13 11.60
N CYS A 362 8.51 -5.00 12.28
CA CYS A 362 9.57 -4.88 13.29
C CYS A 362 9.17 -5.57 14.61
N ALA A 363 10.15 -5.75 15.51
CA ALA A 363 9.91 -6.34 16.84
C ALA A 363 8.71 -5.73 17.59
N TYR A 364 8.53 -4.41 17.51
CA TYR A 364 7.41 -3.74 18.18
C TYR A 364 6.06 -4.21 17.65
N LEU A 365 5.88 -4.20 16.34
CA LEU A 365 4.62 -4.61 15.72
C LEU A 365 4.32 -6.09 15.93
N LYS A 366 5.35 -6.94 15.90
CA LYS A 366 5.22 -8.36 16.28
C LYS A 366 4.84 -8.53 17.75
N TYR A 367 5.46 -7.74 18.64
CA TYR A 367 5.21 -7.80 20.08
C TYR A 367 3.76 -7.43 20.40
N ILE A 368 3.28 -6.30 19.88
CA ILE A 368 1.90 -5.86 20.11
C ILE A 368 0.89 -6.75 19.40
N ALA A 369 1.25 -7.47 18.33
CA ALA A 369 0.39 -8.47 17.70
C ALA A 369 0.36 -9.82 18.46
N GLY A 370 1.12 -9.96 19.55
CA GLY A 370 1.22 -11.21 20.31
C GLY A 370 2.06 -12.29 19.63
N TRP A 371 2.94 -11.93 18.69
CA TRP A 371 3.68 -12.89 17.87
C TRP A 371 5.06 -13.28 18.40
N THR A 372 5.46 -12.74 19.54
CA THR A 372 6.83 -12.84 20.04
C THR A 372 6.95 -13.70 21.27
N ASP A 373 8.04 -14.46 21.35
CA ASP A 373 8.47 -15.10 22.60
C ASP A 373 9.39 -14.10 23.33
N THR A 374 8.80 -13.31 24.23
CA THR A 374 9.49 -12.19 24.91
C THR A 374 10.21 -12.65 26.17
N THR A 375 11.50 -12.38 26.27
CA THR A 375 12.27 -12.52 27.51
C THR A 375 12.54 -11.14 28.13
N LEU A 376 12.07 -10.93 29.36
CA LEU A 376 12.33 -9.69 30.10
C LEU A 376 13.74 -9.70 30.68
N LEU A 377 14.50 -8.65 30.40
CA LEU A 377 15.81 -8.40 30.99
C LEU A 377 15.63 -7.48 32.21
N THR A 378 15.94 -7.99 33.40
CA THR A 378 15.84 -7.24 34.67
C THR A 378 17.18 -6.96 35.33
N SER A 379 18.27 -7.51 34.79
CA SER A 379 19.63 -7.34 35.28
C SER A 379 20.65 -7.54 34.17
N LEU A 380 21.90 -7.16 34.42
CA LEU A 380 22.99 -7.37 33.47
C LEU A 380 23.20 -8.87 33.22
N GLN A 381 23.16 -9.26 31.95
CA GLN A 381 23.38 -10.62 31.50
C GLN A 381 24.38 -10.61 30.33
N THR A 382 25.14 -11.69 30.17
CA THR A 382 26.13 -11.85 29.09
C THR A 382 25.88 -13.15 28.33
N ASN A 383 26.34 -13.20 27.07
CA ASN A 383 26.20 -14.37 26.19
C ASN A 383 24.76 -14.84 25.96
N LEU A 384 23.82 -13.90 25.86
CA LEU A 384 22.42 -14.17 25.57
C LEU A 384 22.24 -14.62 24.11
N PRO A 385 21.69 -15.82 23.85
CA PRO A 385 21.42 -16.26 22.48
C PRO A 385 20.14 -15.62 21.94
N LEU A 386 20.19 -15.11 20.72
CA LEU A 386 19.02 -14.60 20.02
C LEU A 386 18.99 -15.12 18.59
N THR A 387 18.13 -16.10 18.34
CA THR A 387 18.00 -16.74 17.03
C THR A 387 17.11 -15.90 16.13
N ALA A 388 17.55 -15.63 14.90
CA ALA A 388 16.73 -14.94 13.90
C ALA A 388 15.59 -15.84 13.38
N GLY A 389 14.48 -15.24 12.95
CA GLY A 389 13.37 -15.96 12.32
C GLY A 389 12.49 -16.78 13.29
N THR A 390 12.62 -16.58 14.61
CA THR A 390 11.78 -17.26 15.61
C THR A 390 10.81 -16.32 16.33
N ASN A 391 10.85 -15.02 16.05
CA ASN A 391 10.20 -13.96 16.83
C ASN A 391 10.56 -13.97 18.33
N ALA A 392 11.69 -14.58 18.71
CA ALA A 392 12.26 -14.38 20.03
C ALA A 392 12.80 -12.95 20.14
N ILE A 393 12.45 -12.26 21.23
CA ILE A 393 12.92 -10.90 21.52
C ILE A 393 13.35 -10.77 22.97
N TYR A 394 14.26 -9.83 23.23
CA TYR A 394 14.48 -9.32 24.57
C TYR A 394 13.75 -8.00 24.76
N LYS A 395 13.10 -7.83 25.92
CA LYS A 395 12.51 -6.56 26.35
C LYS A 395 13.26 -6.04 27.57
N TYR A 396 13.61 -4.76 27.58
CA TYR A 396 14.24 -4.07 28.70
C TYR A 396 13.47 -2.79 29.00
N ALA A 397 12.94 -2.65 30.21
CA ALA A 397 12.21 -1.44 30.59
C ALA A 397 13.15 -0.24 30.64
N HIS A 398 12.68 0.94 30.22
CA HIS A 398 13.47 2.16 30.39
C HIS A 398 13.64 2.44 31.91
N PRO A 399 14.85 2.77 32.39
CA PRO A 399 15.14 2.84 33.82
C PRO A 399 14.37 3.94 34.57
N THR A 400 13.91 4.97 33.87
CA THR A 400 13.28 6.16 34.49
C THR A 400 11.96 6.58 33.86
N ALA A 401 11.51 5.93 32.78
CA ALA A 401 10.30 6.31 32.05
C ALA A 401 9.41 5.08 31.90
N SER A 402 8.28 5.05 32.60
CA SER A 402 7.41 3.88 32.66
C SER A 402 6.66 3.58 31.36
N THR A 403 6.66 4.51 30.41
CA THR A 403 6.03 4.40 29.09
C THR A 403 7.02 4.01 28.01
N GLU A 404 8.29 3.87 28.37
CA GLU A 404 9.36 3.57 27.43
C GLU A 404 10.02 2.23 27.71
N TYR A 405 10.44 1.56 26.65
CA TYR A 405 11.20 0.32 26.74
C TYR A 405 12.02 0.09 25.47
N TYR A 406 12.94 -0.86 25.56
CA TYR A 406 13.75 -1.32 24.45
C TYR A 406 13.37 -2.74 24.07
N LEU A 407 13.27 -2.99 22.76
CA LEU A 407 13.16 -4.34 22.21
C LEU A 407 14.43 -4.68 21.41
N ILE A 408 14.91 -5.90 21.56
CA ILE A 408 16.08 -6.40 20.85
C ILE A 408 15.66 -7.62 20.05
N GLU A 409 15.87 -7.58 18.73
CA GLU A 409 15.63 -8.70 17.82
C GLU A 409 16.86 -8.99 16.96
N ASN A 410 16.98 -10.21 16.44
CA ASN A 410 17.99 -10.59 15.46
C ASN A 410 17.37 -10.69 14.07
N ARG A 411 17.85 -9.86 13.14
CA ARG A 411 17.38 -9.78 11.75
C ARG A 411 18.48 -10.19 10.79
N GLN A 412 18.17 -11.05 9.83
CA GLN A 412 19.15 -11.57 8.86
C GLN A 412 18.62 -11.41 7.44
N LYS A 413 19.50 -11.08 6.48
CA LYS A 413 19.18 -10.91 5.05
C LYS A 413 18.83 -12.22 4.35
N THR A 414 17.78 -12.88 4.81
CA THR A 414 17.31 -14.19 4.37
C THR A 414 15.79 -14.22 4.40
N SER A 415 15.16 -15.12 3.65
CA SER A 415 13.70 -15.29 3.66
C SER A 415 12.96 -13.98 3.36
N ARG A 416 11.99 -13.57 4.18
CA ARG A 416 11.25 -12.30 4.04
C ARG A 416 12.17 -11.08 4.07
N ASP A 417 13.24 -11.15 4.85
CA ASP A 417 14.21 -10.07 5.05
C ASP A 417 15.36 -10.06 4.02
N ALA A 418 15.28 -10.84 2.95
CA ALA A 418 16.33 -10.88 1.91
C ALA A 418 16.68 -9.49 1.33
N SER A 419 15.75 -8.53 1.39
CA SER A 419 15.94 -7.17 0.89
C SER A 419 16.45 -6.16 1.94
N LEU A 420 16.69 -6.57 3.19
CA LEU A 420 17.24 -5.67 4.21
C LEU A 420 18.62 -5.11 3.79
N PRO A 421 18.97 -3.87 4.19
CA PRO A 421 20.26 -3.29 3.86
C PRO A 421 21.42 -4.04 4.55
N THR A 422 21.22 -4.54 5.77
CA THR A 422 22.22 -5.29 6.55
C THR A 422 21.58 -6.39 7.41
N SER A 423 22.41 -7.25 8.01
CA SER A 423 22.05 -8.25 9.03
C SER A 423 22.61 -7.85 10.40
N GLY A 424 21.98 -8.29 11.49
CA GLY A 424 22.49 -8.13 12.84
C GLY A 424 21.40 -7.99 13.90
N LEU A 425 21.76 -7.38 15.03
CA LEU A 425 20.82 -7.01 16.07
C LEU A 425 20.17 -5.66 15.74
N ALA A 426 18.84 -5.61 15.81
CA ALA A 426 18.09 -4.37 15.82
C ALA A 426 17.68 -4.04 17.26
N LEU A 427 17.97 -2.81 17.69
CA LEU A 427 17.54 -2.27 18.97
C LEU A 427 16.48 -1.21 18.70
N TRP A 428 15.27 -1.46 19.19
CA TRP A 428 14.12 -0.58 19.06
C TRP A 428 13.91 0.15 20.37
N HIS A 429 13.84 1.48 20.34
CA HIS A 429 13.40 2.28 21.47
C HIS A 429 11.95 2.66 21.23
N ILE A 430 11.08 2.29 22.16
CA ILE A 430 9.65 2.49 22.07
C ILE A 430 9.23 3.47 23.16
N ASP A 431 8.50 4.51 22.78
CA ASP A 431 7.69 5.34 23.67
C ASP A 431 6.23 5.18 23.26
N VAL A 432 5.41 4.61 24.15
CA VAL A 432 3.99 4.38 23.85
C VAL A 432 3.18 5.69 23.77
N ASN A 433 3.72 6.80 24.26
CA ASN A 433 3.12 8.13 24.16
C ASN A 433 3.82 9.03 23.12
N GLY A 434 4.85 8.50 22.46
CA GLY A 434 5.64 9.22 21.48
C GLY A 434 4.87 9.46 20.18
N SER A 435 5.54 10.12 19.22
CA SER A 435 4.95 10.36 17.90
C SER A 435 6.02 10.25 16.83
N ASN A 436 5.81 9.37 15.85
CA ASN A 436 6.70 9.22 14.69
C ASN A 436 6.87 10.50 13.84
N ASN A 437 6.11 11.56 14.11
CA ASN A 437 6.33 12.90 13.52
C ASN A 437 7.43 13.71 14.25
N ASN A 438 8.01 13.21 15.35
CA ASN A 438 9.03 13.90 16.14
C ASN A 438 10.42 13.36 15.80
N GLN A 439 11.08 13.96 14.81
CA GLN A 439 12.34 13.41 14.27
C GLN A 439 13.61 13.79 15.04
N GLN A 440 13.50 14.46 16.18
CA GLN A 440 14.67 14.99 16.89
C GLN A 440 15.51 13.86 17.51
N MET A 441 14.91 12.68 17.73
CA MET A 441 15.56 11.52 18.34
C MET A 441 16.25 11.89 19.67
N THR A 442 15.59 12.74 20.46
CA THR A 442 16.08 13.18 21.76
C THR A 442 15.17 12.66 22.87
N PRO A 443 15.68 12.47 24.11
CA PRO A 443 14.82 12.07 25.22
C PRO A 443 13.63 13.01 25.48
N ALA A 444 13.72 14.29 25.08
CA ALA A 444 12.65 15.27 25.26
C ALA A 444 11.68 15.38 24.08
N SER A 445 12.04 14.83 22.91
CA SER A 445 11.28 14.93 21.66
C SER A 445 11.71 13.79 20.74
N HIS A 446 10.86 12.77 20.64
CA HIS A 446 11.00 11.59 19.80
C HIS A 446 9.62 10.98 19.49
#